data_AF-A0A5J9SQM4-F1
#
_entry.id   AF-A0A5J9SQM4-F1
#
_cell.length_a   1.000
_cell.length_b   1.000
_cell.length_c   1.000
_cell.angle_alpha   90.00
_cell.angle_beta   90.00
_cell.angle_gamma   90.00
#
_symmetry.space_group_name_H-M   'P 1'
#
loop_
_entity.id
_entity.type
_entity.pdbx_description
1 polymer ?
#
loop_
_entity_poly.entity_id
_entity_poly.type
_entity_poly.pdbx_seq_one_letter_code
_entity_poly.pdbx_strand_id
1 'polypeptide(L)'
;MQQASYVVLPLQVANMAHYRALALALVLSFSSCYLSTPSSATSDGFLQCLSEKIPSELIFRPGSSNFTNVLVSTMRNPKFLANTTVRPICIVTVTDASHVQAAVRCGRMNDVRLRVRSGGHDYEGLSYRSERPEVFGMVDLGNMRAIAVSTDEGVPMAWVDSGATIGDGKVWGEKYFGANFQRLAAVKGMVDPTDYFRNEQSIPPLLQSY
;
A
#
# COMPACT_ATOMS: atom_id res chain seq x y z
N MET A 1 55.14 -69.72 -38.75
CA MET A 1 54.47 -69.08 -37.60
C MET A 1 54.78 -67.60 -37.65
N GLN A 2 53.79 -66.76 -37.97
CA GLN A 2 53.90 -65.31 -38.12
C GLN A 2 54.05 -64.63 -36.76
N GLN A 3 54.96 -63.66 -36.64
CA GLN A 3 54.95 -62.67 -35.58
C GLN A 3 54.67 -61.29 -36.19
N ALA A 4 53.66 -60.63 -35.64
CA ALA A 4 53.11 -59.36 -36.09
C ALA A 4 53.97 -58.18 -35.62
N SER A 5 54.26 -57.25 -36.53
CA SER A 5 54.83 -55.94 -36.21
C SER A 5 53.74 -55.00 -35.72
N TYR A 6 53.89 -54.44 -34.53
CA TYR A 6 53.08 -53.30 -34.07
C TYR A 6 53.85 -52.00 -34.33
N VAL A 7 53.23 -51.10 -35.09
CA VAL A 7 53.71 -49.73 -35.33
C VAL A 7 53.14 -48.83 -34.23
N VAL A 8 54.01 -48.16 -33.48
CA VAL A 8 53.62 -47.11 -32.52
C VAL A 8 53.57 -45.78 -33.29
N LEU A 9 52.40 -45.14 -33.35
CA LEU A 9 52.24 -43.78 -33.89
C LEU A 9 52.56 -42.74 -32.79
N PRO A 10 53.25 -41.63 -33.12
CA PRO A 10 53.42 -40.53 -32.18
C PRO A 10 52.12 -39.73 -32.04
N LEU A 11 51.72 -39.41 -30.80
CA LEU A 11 50.69 -38.41 -30.52
C LEU A 11 51.17 -37.03 -30.98
N GLN A 12 50.47 -36.44 -31.95
CA GLN A 12 50.67 -35.05 -32.35
C GLN A 12 50.15 -34.11 -31.25
N VAL A 13 51.05 -33.32 -30.67
CA VAL A 13 50.70 -32.21 -29.78
C VAL A 13 50.09 -31.10 -30.62
N ALA A 14 48.78 -31.12 -30.79
CA ALA A 14 48.04 -30.09 -31.51
C ALA A 14 47.99 -28.79 -30.69
N ASN A 15 48.80 -27.82 -31.11
CA ASN A 15 48.72 -26.37 -30.93
C ASN A 15 47.59 -25.80 -30.02
N MET A 16 47.86 -25.76 -28.71
CA MET A 16 46.98 -25.11 -27.70
C MET A 16 46.78 -23.60 -27.89
N ALA A 17 47.58 -22.94 -28.74
CA ALA A 17 47.50 -21.50 -28.98
C ALA A 17 46.25 -21.08 -29.78
N HIS A 18 45.80 -21.91 -30.74
CA HIS A 18 44.65 -21.58 -31.58
C HIS A 18 43.32 -21.68 -30.82
N TYR A 19 43.21 -22.63 -29.89
CA TYR A 19 42.02 -22.80 -29.04
C TYR A 19 41.86 -21.66 -28.03
N ARG A 20 42.97 -21.06 -27.56
CA ARG A 20 42.94 -19.89 -26.66
C ARG A 20 42.46 -18.62 -27.37
N ALA A 21 42.88 -18.39 -28.60
CA ALA A 21 42.46 -17.22 -29.38
C ALA A 21 40.97 -17.27 -29.75
N LEU A 22 40.44 -18.45 -30.13
CA LEU A 22 39.01 -18.65 -30.41
C LEU A 22 38.14 -18.49 -29.15
N ALA A 23 38.61 -18.98 -27.99
CA ALA A 23 37.89 -18.81 -26.73
C ALA A 23 37.81 -17.34 -26.29
N LEU A 24 38.88 -16.55 -26.47
CA LEU A 24 38.90 -15.11 -26.18
C LEU A 24 37.96 -14.31 -27.11
N ALA A 25 37.83 -14.69 -28.38
CA ALA A 25 36.92 -14.03 -29.33
C ALA A 25 35.43 -14.30 -29.01
N LEU A 26 35.09 -15.50 -28.54
CA LEU A 26 33.72 -15.85 -28.12
C LEU A 26 33.29 -15.17 -26.80
N VAL A 27 34.22 -14.90 -25.89
CA VAL A 27 33.93 -14.17 -24.64
C VAL A 27 33.70 -12.67 -24.91
N LEU A 28 34.40 -12.09 -25.88
CA LEU A 28 34.24 -10.68 -26.26
C LEU A 28 32.94 -10.41 -27.04
N SER A 29 32.41 -11.40 -27.79
CA SER A 29 31.14 -11.25 -28.52
C SER A 29 29.89 -11.41 -27.65
N PHE A 30 29.98 -12.16 -26.53
CA PHE A 30 28.90 -12.23 -25.53
C PHE A 30 28.85 -11.01 -24.58
N SER A 31 29.88 -10.17 -24.58
CA SER A 31 29.96 -8.97 -23.71
C SER A 31 29.27 -7.75 -24.29
N SER A 32 28.90 -7.76 -25.58
CA SER A 32 28.36 -6.59 -26.29
C SER A 32 26.84 -6.39 -26.20
N CYS A 33 26.10 -7.21 -25.45
CA CYS A 33 24.63 -7.13 -25.37
C CYS A 33 24.05 -6.87 -23.97
N TYR A 34 24.87 -6.51 -22.98
CA TYR A 34 24.35 -6.02 -21.68
C TYR A 34 24.63 -4.54 -21.48
N LEU A 35 24.35 -3.72 -22.50
CA LEU A 35 24.00 -2.32 -22.25
C LEU A 35 22.53 -2.29 -21.82
N SER A 36 22.27 -2.74 -20.58
CA SER A 36 21.05 -2.33 -19.89
C SER A 36 21.19 -0.82 -19.71
N THR A 37 20.52 -0.03 -20.55
CA THR A 37 20.23 1.35 -20.19
C THR A 37 19.60 1.29 -18.80
N PRO A 38 20.13 2.01 -17.78
CA PRO A 38 19.40 2.16 -16.54
C PRO A 38 18.15 2.94 -16.89
N SER A 39 17.06 2.22 -17.14
CA SER A 39 15.72 2.79 -17.16
C SER A 39 15.56 3.51 -15.82
N SER A 40 15.15 4.77 -15.86
CA SER A 40 14.75 5.55 -14.69
C SER A 40 13.47 4.99 -14.05
N ALA A 41 13.45 3.70 -13.70
CA ALA A 41 12.52 3.07 -12.78
C ALA A 41 12.75 3.70 -11.39
N THR A 42 12.28 4.93 -11.21
CA THR A 42 12.70 5.79 -10.08
C THR A 42 11.56 6.63 -9.51
N SER A 43 10.57 7.04 -10.31
CA SER A 43 9.32 7.65 -9.84
C SER A 43 8.33 7.85 -10.99
N ASP A 44 8.81 8.26 -12.16
CA ASP A 44 7.98 8.47 -13.36
C ASP A 44 7.32 7.17 -13.85
N GLY A 45 8.07 6.07 -13.89
CA GLY A 45 7.51 4.76 -14.25
C GLY A 45 6.42 4.29 -13.29
N PHE A 46 6.54 4.61 -12.00
CA PHE A 46 5.50 4.34 -11.00
C PHE A 46 4.24 5.15 -11.27
N LEU A 47 4.37 6.46 -11.49
CA LEU A 47 3.24 7.35 -11.78
C LEU A 47 2.55 7.00 -13.10
N GLN A 48 3.31 6.59 -14.11
CA GLN A 48 2.79 6.11 -15.38
C GLN A 48 1.98 4.82 -15.18
N CYS A 49 2.54 3.82 -14.49
CA CYS A 49 1.85 2.57 -14.18
C CYS A 49 0.54 2.79 -13.42
N LEU A 50 0.53 3.70 -12.44
CA LEU A 50 -0.70 4.05 -11.73
C LEU A 50 -1.75 4.65 -12.67
N SER A 51 -1.33 5.58 -13.54
CA SER A 51 -2.24 6.29 -14.45
C SER A 51 -2.88 5.37 -15.50
N GLU A 52 -2.23 4.25 -15.81
CA GLU A 52 -2.77 3.21 -16.71
C GLU A 52 -3.79 2.29 -16.04
N LYS A 53 -3.79 2.19 -14.70
CA LYS A 53 -4.55 1.18 -13.95
C LYS A 53 -5.58 1.76 -12.99
N ILE A 54 -5.50 3.04 -12.67
CA ILE A 54 -6.34 3.71 -11.69
C ILE A 54 -6.88 5.01 -12.32
N PRO A 55 -8.17 5.33 -12.14
CA PRO A 55 -8.74 6.59 -12.62
C PRO A 55 -7.97 7.80 -12.10
N SER A 56 -7.74 8.77 -12.98
CA SER A 56 -6.88 9.94 -12.71
C SER A 56 -7.36 10.81 -11.54
N GLU A 57 -8.67 10.86 -11.31
CA GLU A 57 -9.33 11.58 -10.23
C GLU A 57 -9.01 11.02 -8.84
N LEU A 58 -8.51 9.78 -8.77
CA LEU A 58 -8.07 9.14 -7.53
C LEU A 58 -6.57 9.30 -7.28
N ILE A 59 -5.80 9.90 -8.19
CA ILE A 59 -4.34 10.07 -8.10
C ILE A 59 -3.99 11.54 -7.93
N PHE A 60 -3.45 11.90 -6.77
CA PHE A 60 -3.04 13.27 -6.46
C PHE A 60 -1.52 13.38 -6.48
N ARG A 61 -0.99 14.32 -7.28
CA ARG A 61 0.44 14.61 -7.40
C ARG A 61 0.78 15.98 -6.79
N PRO A 62 2.00 16.19 -6.28
CA PRO A 62 2.46 17.52 -5.87
C PRO A 62 2.23 18.54 -6.99
N GLY A 63 1.63 19.68 -6.65
CA GLY A 63 1.27 20.74 -7.61
C GLY A 63 -0.18 20.71 -8.11
N SER A 64 -0.96 19.65 -7.84
CA SER A 64 -2.41 19.68 -8.08
C SER A 64 -3.15 20.46 -6.98
N SER A 65 -4.29 21.08 -7.32
CA SER A 65 -5.09 21.91 -6.39
C SER A 65 -5.56 21.17 -5.15
N ASN A 66 -5.69 19.83 -5.21
CA ASN A 66 -6.24 19.01 -4.13
C ASN A 66 -5.19 18.20 -3.36
N PHE A 67 -3.93 18.12 -3.82
CA PHE A 67 -2.91 17.28 -3.17
C PHE A 67 -2.73 17.63 -1.69
N THR A 68 -2.53 18.90 -1.37
CA THR A 68 -2.33 19.35 0.01
C THR A 68 -3.57 19.08 0.85
N ASN A 69 -4.77 19.36 0.34
CA ASN A 69 -6.04 19.14 1.04
C ASN A 69 -6.23 17.67 1.40
N VAL A 70 -5.98 16.76 0.45
CA VAL A 70 -6.05 15.31 0.68
C VAL A 70 -4.98 14.89 1.68
N LEU A 71 -3.73 15.35 1.52
CA LEU A 71 -2.63 15.00 2.41
C LEU A 71 -2.90 15.40 3.86
N VAL A 72 -3.41 16.59 4.12
CA VAL A 72 -3.58 17.08 5.51
C VAL A 72 -4.91 16.69 6.16
N SER A 73 -5.87 16.19 5.37
CA SER A 73 -7.26 15.92 5.82
C SER A 73 -7.38 15.11 7.11
N THR A 74 -6.50 14.12 7.32
CA THR A 74 -6.49 13.25 8.51
C THR A 74 -5.17 13.32 9.28
N MET A 75 -4.32 14.32 9.01
CA MET A 75 -3.11 14.55 9.80
C MET A 75 -3.47 15.14 11.16
N ARG A 76 -3.38 14.33 12.22
CA ARG A 76 -3.76 14.74 13.58
C ARG A 76 -2.67 15.50 14.33
N ASN A 77 -1.41 15.30 13.97
CA ASN A 77 -0.29 15.93 14.65
C ASN A 77 0.23 17.14 13.83
N PRO A 78 0.01 18.38 14.31
CA PRO A 78 0.38 19.59 13.56
C PRO A 78 1.89 19.74 13.36
N LYS A 79 2.72 19.06 14.17
CA LYS A 79 4.19 18.99 14.00
C LYS A 79 4.59 18.61 12.56
N PHE A 80 3.81 17.77 11.92
CA PHE A 80 4.12 17.24 10.59
C PHE A 80 3.54 18.06 9.43
N LEU A 81 2.90 19.20 9.71
CA LEU A 81 2.44 20.13 8.68
C LEU A 81 3.58 21.00 8.11
N ALA A 82 4.74 21.01 8.77
CA ALA A 82 5.92 21.77 8.35
C ALA A 82 6.38 21.41 6.93
N ASN A 83 7.01 22.38 6.26
CA ASN A 83 7.60 22.21 4.92
C ASN A 83 8.83 21.29 4.90
N THR A 84 9.48 21.10 6.05
CA THR A 84 10.60 20.16 6.24
C THR A 84 10.18 18.70 6.29
N THR A 85 8.87 18.42 6.41
CA THR A 85 8.34 17.06 6.44
C THR A 85 8.50 16.39 5.08
N VAL A 86 9.09 15.19 5.05
CA VAL A 86 9.20 14.38 3.83
C VAL A 86 7.82 13.86 3.45
N ARG A 87 7.35 14.20 2.24
CA ARG A 87 5.99 13.95 1.74
C ARG A 87 5.99 12.91 0.62
N PRO A 88 4.85 12.23 0.37
CA PRO A 88 4.76 11.26 -0.72
C PRO A 88 4.85 11.93 -2.09
N ILE A 89 5.35 11.19 -3.08
CA ILE A 89 5.39 11.64 -4.49
C ILE A 89 4.01 11.59 -5.17
N CYS A 90 3.08 10.81 -4.61
CA CYS A 90 1.66 10.86 -4.96
C CYS A 90 0.80 10.26 -3.83
N ILE A 91 -0.49 10.58 -3.85
CA ILE A 91 -1.50 9.97 -2.99
C ILE A 91 -2.53 9.30 -3.90
N VAL A 92 -2.87 8.05 -3.60
CA VAL A 92 -3.93 7.30 -4.29
C VAL A 92 -5.08 7.10 -3.30
N THR A 93 -6.22 7.75 -3.53
CA THR A 93 -7.42 7.58 -2.69
C THR A 93 -8.26 6.43 -3.22
N VAL A 94 -8.06 5.24 -2.68
CA VAL A 94 -8.66 4.02 -3.22
C VAL A 94 -10.14 3.90 -2.82
N THR A 95 -10.96 3.35 -3.72
CA THR A 95 -12.39 3.10 -3.50
C THR A 95 -12.73 1.61 -3.40
N ASP A 96 -11.82 0.73 -3.80
CA ASP A 96 -12.00 -0.72 -3.79
C ASP A 96 -10.64 -1.44 -3.82
N ALA A 97 -10.68 -2.76 -3.60
CA ALA A 97 -9.49 -3.58 -3.50
C ALA A 97 -8.64 -3.61 -4.78
N SER A 98 -9.23 -3.43 -5.96
CA SER A 98 -8.48 -3.49 -7.22
C SER A 98 -7.50 -2.32 -7.36
N HIS A 99 -7.88 -1.12 -6.87
CA HIS A 99 -7.01 0.04 -6.82
C HIS A 99 -5.81 -0.18 -5.88
N VAL A 100 -6.04 -0.82 -4.71
CA VAL A 100 -4.95 -1.20 -3.79
C VAL A 100 -3.99 -2.17 -4.46
N GLN A 101 -4.52 -3.21 -5.12
CA GLN A 101 -3.69 -4.18 -5.84
C GLN A 101 -2.89 -3.53 -6.97
N ALA A 102 -3.49 -2.59 -7.71
CA ALA A 102 -2.80 -1.83 -8.75
C ALA A 102 -1.66 -1.00 -8.17
N ALA A 103 -1.89 -0.27 -7.08
CA ALA A 103 -0.86 0.52 -6.40
C ALA A 103 0.31 -0.35 -5.93
N VAL A 104 0.04 -1.47 -5.26
CA VAL A 104 1.08 -2.41 -4.78
C VAL A 104 1.90 -2.99 -5.94
N ARG A 105 1.23 -3.42 -7.02
CA ARG A 105 1.91 -3.94 -8.22
C ARG A 105 2.79 -2.87 -8.88
N CYS A 106 2.27 -1.66 -9.06
CA CYS A 106 3.05 -0.56 -9.64
C CYS A 106 4.24 -0.16 -8.76
N GLY A 107 4.07 -0.11 -7.43
CA GLY A 107 5.16 0.17 -6.49
C GLY A 107 6.25 -0.89 -6.59
N ARG A 108 5.87 -2.18 -6.59
CA ARG A 108 6.83 -3.30 -6.73
C ARG A 108 7.58 -3.28 -8.06
N MET A 109 6.90 -2.99 -9.18
CA MET A 109 7.50 -2.96 -10.52
C MET A 109 8.51 -1.81 -10.70
N ASN A 110 8.37 -0.73 -9.92
CA ASN A 110 9.15 0.49 -10.07
C ASN A 110 10.00 0.83 -8.83
N ASP A 111 10.15 -0.11 -7.90
CA ASP A 111 10.88 0.04 -6.62
C ASP A 111 10.43 1.26 -5.78
N VAL A 112 9.15 1.61 -5.83
CA VAL A 112 8.56 2.67 -5.00
C VAL A 112 7.83 2.04 -3.82
N ARG A 113 8.30 2.32 -2.60
CA ARG A 113 7.64 1.89 -1.36
C ARG A 113 6.31 2.63 -1.18
N LEU A 114 5.36 1.95 -0.56
CA LEU A 114 4.06 2.52 -0.24
C LEU A 114 3.90 2.68 1.27
N ARG A 115 3.28 3.78 1.68
CA ARG A 115 2.74 3.96 3.03
C ARG A 115 1.22 3.97 2.94
N VAL A 116 0.57 3.21 3.83
CA VAL A 116 -0.89 3.09 3.84
C VAL A 116 -1.45 3.94 4.95
N ARG A 117 -2.47 4.73 4.65
CA ARG A 117 -3.21 5.52 5.64
C ARG A 117 -4.68 5.13 5.62
N SER A 118 -5.21 4.87 6.82
CA SER A 118 -6.66 4.86 7.10
C SER A 118 -7.02 6.18 7.80
N GLY A 119 -7.16 6.20 9.12
CA GLY A 119 -7.57 7.38 9.88
C GLY A 119 -6.48 8.42 10.16
N GLY A 120 -5.20 8.15 9.85
CA GLY A 120 -4.11 9.12 10.03
C GLY A 120 -3.70 9.41 11.49
N HIS A 121 -4.11 8.56 12.45
CA HIS A 121 -3.81 8.68 13.87
C HIS A 121 -2.45 8.10 14.29
N ASP A 122 -1.54 7.84 13.35
CA ASP A 122 -0.17 7.43 13.67
C ASP A 122 0.55 8.56 14.42
N TYR A 123 0.99 8.30 15.65
CA TYR A 123 1.59 9.32 16.52
C TYR A 123 2.84 9.94 15.92
N GLU A 124 3.63 9.12 15.22
CA GLU A 124 4.84 9.54 14.52
C GLU A 124 4.57 9.93 13.07
N GLY A 125 3.32 9.89 12.61
CA GLY A 125 2.92 10.22 11.25
C GLY A 125 3.44 9.28 10.17
N LEU A 126 3.86 8.06 10.52
CA LEU A 126 4.49 7.12 9.60
C LEU A 126 3.57 6.61 8.49
N SER A 127 2.26 6.87 8.57
CA SER A 127 1.31 6.57 7.50
C SER A 127 1.33 7.60 6.35
N TYR A 128 1.92 8.79 6.54
CA TYR A 128 1.87 9.89 5.56
C TYR A 128 3.17 10.70 5.42
N ARG A 129 4.17 10.48 6.28
CA ARG A 129 5.51 11.08 6.16
C ARG A 129 6.62 10.04 6.29
N SER A 130 7.85 10.43 5.93
CA SER A 130 9.06 9.70 6.32
C SER A 130 9.92 10.47 7.32
N GLU A 131 10.72 9.74 8.10
CA GLU A 131 11.77 10.27 8.97
C GLU A 131 13.05 10.60 8.21
N ARG A 132 13.33 9.86 7.13
CA ARG A 132 14.51 10.03 6.31
C ARG A 132 14.09 10.51 4.93
N PRO A 133 14.96 11.26 4.21
CA PRO A 133 14.71 11.55 2.81
C PRO A 133 14.58 10.24 2.01
N GLU A 134 13.39 9.95 1.51
CA GLU A 134 13.11 8.79 0.67
C GLU A 134 11.92 9.07 -0.25
N VAL A 135 11.85 8.32 -1.36
CA VAL A 135 10.73 8.36 -2.28
C VAL A 135 9.71 7.30 -1.87
N PHE A 136 8.46 7.71 -1.69
CA PHE A 136 7.35 6.79 -1.41
C PHE A 136 6.03 7.30 -1.98
N GLY A 137 5.17 6.36 -2.37
CA GLY A 137 3.77 6.62 -2.67
C GLY A 137 2.91 6.44 -1.43
N MET A 138 1.75 7.07 -1.40
CA MET A 138 0.80 6.91 -0.32
C MET A 138 -0.51 6.33 -0.84
N VAL A 139 -1.04 5.31 -0.16
CA VAL A 139 -2.35 4.72 -0.42
C VAL A 139 -3.28 5.14 0.71
N ASP A 140 -4.28 5.94 0.39
CA ASP A 140 -5.28 6.43 1.35
C ASP A 140 -6.57 5.62 1.21
N LEU A 141 -6.91 4.90 2.27
CA LEU A 141 -8.08 4.02 2.34
C LEU A 141 -9.36 4.76 2.75
N GLY A 142 -9.33 6.08 3.01
CA GLY A 142 -10.45 6.82 3.60
C GLY A 142 -11.76 6.79 2.80
N ASN A 143 -11.72 6.40 1.52
CA ASN A 143 -12.92 6.19 0.70
C ASN A 143 -13.45 4.74 0.72
N MET A 144 -12.64 3.76 1.13
CA MET A 144 -13.07 2.40 1.46
C MET A 144 -13.53 2.38 2.93
N ARG A 145 -14.79 2.74 3.16
CA ARG A 145 -15.38 2.90 4.51
C ARG A 145 -16.71 2.18 4.67
N ALA A 146 -16.99 1.22 3.80
CA ALA A 146 -18.23 0.46 3.89
C ALA A 146 -18.25 -0.35 5.18
N ILE A 147 -19.43 -0.44 5.78
CA ILE A 147 -19.70 -1.33 6.91
C ILE A 147 -20.92 -2.17 6.54
N ALA A 148 -20.76 -3.48 6.55
CA ALA A 148 -21.82 -4.43 6.28
C ALA A 148 -21.94 -5.39 7.46
N VAL A 149 -23.09 -5.44 8.12
CA VAL A 149 -23.30 -6.34 9.24
C VAL A 149 -24.35 -7.37 8.86
N SER A 150 -24.11 -8.62 9.24
CA SER A 150 -25.03 -9.74 9.08
C SER A 150 -25.47 -10.26 10.45
N THR A 151 -26.70 -10.74 10.52
CA THR A 151 -27.30 -11.42 11.68
C THR A 151 -27.85 -12.80 11.29
N ASP A 152 -27.56 -13.26 10.07
CA ASP A 152 -28.34 -14.31 9.40
C ASP A 152 -28.06 -15.74 9.91
N GLU A 153 -27.15 -15.91 10.88
CA GLU A 153 -26.82 -17.23 11.44
C GLU A 153 -26.88 -17.25 12.98
N GLY A 154 -27.57 -16.29 13.60
CA GLY A 154 -27.61 -16.16 15.05
C GLY A 154 -26.28 -15.67 15.68
N VAL A 155 -25.24 -15.50 14.86
CA VAL A 155 -23.97 -14.86 15.22
C VAL A 155 -23.94 -13.48 14.57
N PRO A 156 -24.01 -12.38 15.34
CA PRO A 156 -23.79 -11.04 14.80
C PRO A 156 -22.38 -10.91 14.24
N MET A 157 -22.26 -10.61 12.94
CA MET A 157 -20.98 -10.44 12.24
C MET A 157 -20.92 -9.10 11.51
N ALA A 158 -19.76 -8.47 11.48
CA ALA A 158 -19.55 -7.21 10.77
C ALA A 158 -18.32 -7.30 9.84
N TRP A 159 -18.48 -6.83 8.61
CA TRP A 159 -17.42 -6.52 7.67
C TRP A 159 -17.23 -5.00 7.69
N VAL A 160 -16.03 -4.57 8.05
CA VAL A 160 -15.69 -3.15 8.21
C VAL A 160 -14.49 -2.87 7.32
N ASP A 161 -14.67 -2.01 6.32
CA ASP A 161 -13.54 -1.58 5.51
C ASP A 161 -12.54 -0.80 6.36
N SER A 162 -11.26 -0.93 6.00
CA SER A 162 -10.18 -0.35 6.81
C SER A 162 -10.21 1.16 6.92
N GLY A 163 -10.83 1.89 5.98
CA GLY A 163 -10.98 3.35 6.04
C GLY A 163 -12.12 3.85 6.91
N ALA A 164 -12.99 2.96 7.41
CA ALA A 164 -14.04 3.33 8.35
C ALA A 164 -13.44 3.83 9.67
N THR A 165 -14.04 4.89 10.22
CA THR A 165 -13.69 5.45 11.52
C THR A 165 -14.55 4.81 12.61
N ILE A 166 -14.10 4.91 13.87
CA ILE A 166 -14.92 4.44 15.01
C ILE A 166 -16.28 5.14 15.04
N GLY A 167 -16.34 6.41 14.61
CA GLY A 167 -17.58 7.18 14.51
C GLY A 167 -18.60 6.59 13.52
N ASP A 168 -18.13 6.03 12.40
CA ASP A 168 -19.00 5.36 11.41
C ASP A 168 -19.68 4.11 12.00
N GLY A 169 -19.03 3.51 13.01
CA GLY A 169 -19.54 2.37 13.78
C GLY A 169 -20.72 2.68 14.71
N LYS A 170 -20.98 3.95 15.05
CA LYS A 170 -22.04 4.34 16.00
C LYS A 170 -23.45 3.94 15.53
N VAL A 171 -23.66 3.89 14.21
CA VAL A 171 -24.95 3.55 13.59
C VAL A 171 -25.40 2.12 13.93
N TRP A 172 -24.48 1.27 14.41
CA TRP A 172 -24.75 -0.14 14.70
C TRP A 172 -25.16 -0.42 16.15
N GLY A 173 -25.44 0.60 16.96
CA GLY A 173 -25.81 0.42 18.37
C GLY A 173 -26.87 -0.66 18.60
N GLU A 174 -27.96 -0.66 17.83
CA GLU A 174 -29.01 -1.69 17.92
C GLU A 174 -28.54 -3.09 17.54
N LYS A 175 -27.59 -3.21 16.59
CA LYS A 175 -27.08 -4.49 16.10
C LYS A 175 -25.97 -5.06 16.99
N TYR A 176 -25.17 -4.19 17.59
CA TYR A 176 -24.09 -4.56 18.52
C TYR A 176 -24.63 -4.88 19.92
N PHE A 177 -25.49 -4.01 20.47
CA PHE A 177 -26.08 -4.21 21.79
C PHE A 177 -27.35 -5.09 21.75
N GLY A 178 -27.87 -5.38 20.56
CA GLY A 178 -29.04 -6.23 20.35
C GLY A 178 -30.24 -5.74 21.17
N ALA A 179 -30.94 -6.69 21.79
CA ALA A 179 -32.06 -6.40 22.69
C ALA A 179 -31.71 -5.50 23.89
N ASN A 180 -30.42 -5.35 24.24
CA ASN A 180 -30.00 -4.46 25.33
C ASN A 180 -29.94 -2.98 24.94
N PHE A 181 -29.91 -2.65 23.64
CA PHE A 181 -29.68 -1.27 23.19
C PHE A 181 -30.66 -0.28 23.82
N GLN A 182 -31.96 -0.55 23.72
CA GLN A 182 -32.99 0.33 24.29
C GLN A 182 -32.86 0.47 25.81
N ARG A 183 -32.57 -0.63 26.53
CA ARG A 183 -32.38 -0.58 27.99
C ARG A 183 -31.17 0.28 28.36
N LEU A 184 -30.05 0.10 27.67
CA LEU A 184 -28.82 0.84 27.94
C LEU A 184 -28.95 2.32 27.55
N ALA A 185 -29.61 2.62 26.42
CA ALA A 185 -29.88 3.98 25.97
C ALA A 185 -30.90 4.69 26.89
N ALA A 186 -31.88 3.98 27.45
CA ALA A 186 -32.79 4.50 28.48
C ALA A 186 -32.06 4.79 29.79
N VAL A 187 -31.23 3.85 30.29
CA VAL A 187 -30.41 4.06 31.49
C VAL A 187 -29.48 5.27 31.31
N LYS A 188 -28.85 5.41 30.13
CA LYS A 188 -28.03 6.58 29.84
C LYS A 188 -28.84 7.87 29.77
N GLY A 189 -30.05 7.84 29.20
CA GLY A 189 -30.97 8.99 29.25
C GLY A 189 -31.36 9.40 30.68
N MET A 190 -31.45 8.46 31.62
CA MET A 190 -31.75 8.75 33.03
C MET A 190 -30.54 9.28 33.80
N VAL A 191 -29.36 8.69 33.60
CA VAL A 191 -28.15 8.98 34.38
C VAL A 191 -27.32 10.11 33.77
N ASP A 192 -27.38 10.27 32.45
CA ASP A 192 -26.59 11.20 31.66
C ASP A 192 -27.45 11.85 30.53
N PRO A 193 -28.51 12.61 30.88
CA PRO A 193 -29.46 13.15 29.92
C PRO A 193 -28.84 14.14 28.92
N THR A 194 -27.71 14.75 29.27
CA THR A 194 -27.00 15.71 28.41
C THR A 194 -25.88 15.07 27.57
N ASP A 195 -25.74 13.73 27.63
CA ASP A 195 -24.67 12.98 26.98
C ASP A 195 -23.27 13.53 27.31
N TYR A 196 -23.03 13.82 28.59
CA TYR A 196 -21.75 14.29 29.11
C TYR A 196 -20.66 13.22 28.96
N PHE A 197 -20.98 11.95 29.24
CA PHE A 197 -20.06 10.84 29.10
C PHE A 197 -20.18 10.20 27.72
N ARG A 198 -19.62 10.87 26.70
CA ARG A 198 -19.68 10.46 25.30
C ARG A 198 -18.30 10.17 24.71
N ASN A 199 -18.22 9.10 23.90
CA ASN A 199 -17.07 8.81 23.05
C ASN A 199 -17.56 8.13 21.75
N GLU A 200 -16.64 7.66 20.93
CA GLU A 200 -16.95 7.08 19.63
C GLU A 200 -17.69 5.73 19.71
N GLN A 201 -17.63 5.06 20.86
CA GLN A 201 -18.27 3.76 21.12
C GLN A 201 -19.46 3.85 22.11
N SER A 202 -19.76 5.04 22.65
CA SER A 202 -20.84 5.20 23.62
C SER A 202 -22.22 5.11 22.95
N ILE A 203 -23.16 4.43 23.60
CA ILE A 203 -24.59 4.45 23.24
C ILE A 203 -25.13 5.87 23.45
N PRO A 204 -25.91 6.47 22.53
CA PRO A 204 -26.54 7.77 22.77
C PRO A 204 -27.73 7.65 23.75
N PRO A 205 -28.05 8.68 24.55
CA PRO A 205 -29.26 8.65 25.38
C PRO A 205 -30.53 8.61 24.50
N LEU A 206 -31.54 7.86 24.91
CA LEU A 206 -32.85 7.94 24.26
C LEU A 206 -33.45 9.33 24.53
N LEU A 207 -33.63 10.10 23.46
CA LEU A 207 -34.37 11.37 23.52
C LEU A 207 -35.82 11.04 23.89
N GLN A 208 -36.23 11.37 25.11
CA GLN A 208 -37.66 11.48 25.41
C GLN A 208 -38.16 12.71 24.64
N SER A 209 -38.92 12.48 23.57
CA SER A 209 -39.80 13.50 23.02
C SER A 209 -40.75 13.93 24.14
N TYR A 210 -40.49 15.09 24.72
CA TYR A 210 -41.44 15.78 25.58
C TYR A 210 -42.65 16.22 24.76
#